data_AF-A0A6J1FYI4-F1
#
_entry.id   AF-A0A6J1FYI4-F1
#
_cell.length_a   1.000
_cell.length_b   1.000
_cell.length_c   1.000
_cell.angle_alpha   90.00
_cell.angle_beta   90.00
_cell.angle_gamma   90.00
#
_symmetry.space_group_name_H-M   'P 1'
#
loop_
_entity.id
_entity.type
_entity.pdbx_description
1 polymer ?
#
loop_
_entity_poly.entity_id
_entity_poly.type
_entity_poly.pdbx_seq_one_letter_code
_entity_poly.pdbx_strand_id
1 'polypeptide(L)'
;MEYCINAVALTRLVIFLAAFAAIFAATPPVSEEPNCGAASPASAEGTCSATPVSAEGPSAATSPDPPAGATSASPSSEVPAEKSQLEAWFSGHVKPLADRKAELDPALVAAEESSTVVKVRADGSGDFKTVTEAIASVPAGNTKRVVIWIGEGVYKEKLTIERNKPFITLYGSPKNMPKLTFDGDNKKYGTVYSGTLTVESEYFVAANLVIENTSPRPDARKGGPALAARIRGNKAAIYNCKFIGFQDTLCDDDGMHVYKDCVIEGTVDFIFGKATALYLNTQLNVLGEGGLGVIAAHSREKEDDPSGYVFAHCSITGTGGPNTYLARSWRPWSRVVFAYTTIADILHPEGWDDMNNPAFDKTVFFGEYKCSGPGAETSKRVKFSKQLTEAQVKPFINLDYVQAQKWLLPPPKL
;
A
#
# COMPACT_ATOMS: atom_id res chain seq x y z
N MET A 1 25.92 -42.07 46.37
CA MET A 1 25.71 -40.92 47.26
C MET A 1 25.94 -39.66 46.44
N GLU A 2 25.03 -39.37 45.51
CA GLU A 2 23.76 -38.65 45.72
C GLU A 2 23.93 -37.12 45.67
N TYR A 3 23.47 -36.62 44.52
CA TYR A 3 22.98 -35.30 44.15
C TYR A 3 22.55 -34.37 45.30
N CYS A 4 23.05 -33.13 45.24
CA CYS A 4 22.33 -31.94 45.71
C CYS A 4 22.42 -30.86 44.63
N ILE A 5 21.42 -30.83 43.75
CA ILE A 5 21.15 -29.73 42.81
C ILE A 5 20.26 -28.71 43.55
N ASN A 6 20.68 -27.44 43.49
CA ASN A 6 20.03 -26.29 44.12
C ASN A 6 18.54 -26.16 43.75
N ALA A 7 17.68 -26.17 44.78
CA ALA A 7 16.22 -26.07 44.74
C ALA A 7 15.68 -24.64 44.44
N VAL A 8 16.37 -23.84 43.63
CA VAL A 8 15.92 -22.47 43.26
C VAL A 8 15.47 -22.37 41.79
N ALA A 9 15.71 -23.41 40.99
CA ALA A 9 15.33 -23.43 39.57
C ALA A 9 13.91 -23.98 39.29
N LEU A 10 13.23 -24.60 40.28
CA LEU A 10 11.94 -25.29 40.04
C LEU A 10 10.70 -24.46 40.42
N THR A 11 10.85 -23.36 41.15
CA THR A 11 9.70 -22.52 41.57
C THR A 11 9.34 -21.43 40.57
N ARG A 12 10.17 -21.17 39.55
CA ARG A 12 9.84 -20.23 38.45
C ARG A 12 9.23 -20.89 37.23
N LEU A 13 9.23 -22.23 37.14
CA LEU A 13 8.64 -22.97 36.03
C LEU A 13 7.14 -23.30 36.23
N VAL A 14 6.63 -23.23 37.46
CA VAL A 14 5.22 -23.55 37.78
C VAL A 14 4.29 -22.33 37.73
N ILE A 15 4.83 -21.11 37.76
CA ILE A 15 4.02 -19.87 37.67
C ILE A 15 3.77 -19.46 36.20
N PHE A 16 4.56 -19.95 35.23
CA PHE A 16 4.39 -19.61 33.81
C PHE A 16 3.40 -20.52 33.05
N LEU A 17 2.98 -21.65 33.63
CA LEU A 17 2.04 -22.60 32.99
C LEU A 17 0.58 -22.44 33.44
N ALA A 18 0.27 -21.57 34.41
CA ALA A 18 -1.09 -21.33 34.90
C ALA A 18 -1.77 -20.09 34.29
N ALA A 19 -1.07 -19.28 33.48
CA ALA A 19 -1.62 -18.06 32.89
C ALA A 19 -2.17 -18.22 31.45
N PHE A 20 -2.15 -19.43 30.88
CA PHE A 20 -2.57 -19.66 29.48
C PHE A 20 -3.88 -20.47 29.33
N ALA A 21 -4.62 -20.74 30.42
CA ALA A 21 -5.82 -21.56 30.40
C ALA A 21 -7.11 -20.85 30.86
N ALA A 22 -7.18 -19.51 30.81
CA ALA A 22 -8.36 -18.76 31.23
C ALA A 22 -8.71 -17.57 30.33
N ILE A 23 -8.79 -17.79 29.01
CA ILE A 23 -9.58 -16.92 28.10
C ILE A 23 -10.26 -17.82 27.05
N PHE A 24 -11.20 -18.64 27.50
CA PHE A 24 -12.32 -19.13 26.70
C PHE A 24 -13.47 -19.40 27.68
N ALA A 25 -14.68 -18.95 27.32
CA ALA A 25 -15.95 -19.03 28.05
C ALA A 25 -16.19 -17.97 29.14
N ALA A 26 -16.85 -16.87 28.75
CA ALA A 26 -17.97 -16.27 29.50
C ALA A 26 -18.60 -15.12 28.69
N THR A 27 -19.64 -15.43 27.91
CA THR A 27 -20.64 -14.45 27.46
C THR A 27 -21.65 -14.22 28.61
N PRO A 28 -21.91 -12.98 29.07
CA PRO A 28 -23.04 -12.71 29.93
C PRO A 28 -24.33 -12.47 29.10
N PRO A 29 -25.52 -12.72 29.69
CA PRO A 29 -26.79 -12.74 28.96
C PRO A 29 -27.29 -11.34 28.63
N VAL A 30 -27.95 -11.22 27.48
CA VAL A 30 -28.72 -10.06 27.05
C VAL A 30 -30.09 -10.07 27.75
N SER A 31 -30.47 -8.94 28.34
CA SER A 31 -31.81 -8.67 28.88
C SER A 31 -32.77 -8.15 27.81
N GLU A 32 -33.90 -8.85 27.64
CA GLU A 32 -35.20 -8.39 27.09
C GLU A 32 -35.73 -7.22 27.95
N GLU A 33 -36.57 -6.25 27.55
CA GLU A 33 -37.29 -5.78 26.35
C GLU A 33 -37.92 -4.39 26.72
N PRO A 34 -38.51 -3.54 25.84
CA PRO A 34 -39.74 -3.89 25.11
C PRO A 34 -39.93 -3.37 23.68
N ASN A 35 -40.64 -4.24 22.97
CA ASN A 35 -41.37 -4.22 21.71
C ASN A 35 -42.07 -2.89 21.28
N CYS A 36 -42.05 -2.61 19.97
CA CYS A 36 -43.23 -2.15 19.23
C CYS A 36 -43.07 -2.26 17.70
N GLY A 37 -43.97 -3.00 17.03
CA GLY A 37 -44.39 -2.70 15.65
C GLY A 37 -44.10 -3.75 14.58
N ALA A 38 -45.05 -4.67 14.39
CA ALA A 38 -45.08 -5.70 13.36
C ALA A 38 -45.24 -5.16 11.92
N ALA A 39 -44.66 -5.88 10.94
CA ALA A 39 -45.34 -6.36 9.72
C ALA A 39 -44.40 -7.23 8.86
N SER A 40 -44.81 -8.48 8.62
CA SER A 40 -44.39 -9.34 7.49
C SER A 40 -45.68 -9.71 6.73
N PRO A 41 -45.62 -10.12 5.44
CA PRO A 41 -45.56 -11.57 5.22
C PRO A 41 -44.79 -12.07 3.97
N ALA A 42 -44.42 -13.36 4.06
CA ALA A 42 -44.42 -14.44 3.04
C ALA A 42 -43.42 -14.35 1.86
N SER A 43 -42.41 -15.22 1.74
CA SER A 43 -42.37 -16.69 1.49
C SER A 43 -42.70 -17.12 0.05
N ALA A 44 -41.70 -17.65 -0.67
CA ALA A 44 -41.86 -18.72 -1.64
C ALA A 44 -40.50 -19.38 -1.95
N GLU A 45 -40.32 -20.60 -1.46
CA GLU A 45 -39.28 -21.54 -1.86
C GLU A 45 -39.65 -22.18 -3.21
N GLY A 46 -38.66 -22.40 -4.07
CA GLY A 46 -38.79 -23.13 -5.33
C GLY A 46 -37.62 -24.08 -5.50
N THR A 47 -37.86 -25.37 -5.23
CA THR A 47 -36.96 -26.49 -5.48
C THR A 47 -36.94 -26.84 -6.97
N CYS A 48 -35.78 -27.23 -7.50
CA CYS A 48 -35.70 -27.98 -8.75
C CYS A 48 -34.62 -29.07 -8.66
N SER A 49 -35.05 -30.26 -9.07
CA SER A 49 -34.41 -31.56 -8.99
C SER A 49 -33.31 -31.76 -10.02
N ALA A 50 -32.28 -32.51 -9.63
CA ALA A 50 -31.23 -33.02 -10.50
C ALA A 50 -31.57 -34.45 -10.97
N THR A 51 -31.31 -34.74 -12.25
CA THR A 51 -31.05 -36.10 -12.75
C THR A 51 -29.77 -36.07 -13.61
N PRO A 52 -29.01 -37.17 -13.68
CA PRO A 52 -27.62 -37.17 -14.15
C PRO A 52 -27.52 -37.50 -15.63
N VAL A 53 -26.52 -36.94 -16.32
CA VAL A 53 -26.07 -37.41 -17.63
C VAL A 53 -24.55 -37.60 -17.60
N SER A 54 -24.15 -38.75 -18.13
CA SER A 54 -22.83 -39.38 -18.08
C SER A 54 -21.75 -38.71 -18.94
N ALA A 55 -20.52 -39.07 -18.60
CA ALA A 55 -19.25 -38.61 -19.14
C ALA A 55 -18.93 -39.06 -20.58
N GLU A 56 -18.18 -38.21 -21.30
CA GLU A 56 -17.25 -38.59 -22.37
C GLU A 56 -15.95 -37.76 -22.25
N GLY A 57 -14.81 -38.40 -22.54
CA GLY A 57 -13.45 -37.95 -22.24
C GLY A 57 -12.85 -36.91 -23.20
N PRO A 58 -11.60 -36.47 -22.97
CA PRO A 58 -11.03 -35.30 -23.63
C PRO A 58 -10.42 -35.64 -24.99
N SER A 59 -10.89 -34.95 -26.04
CA SER A 59 -10.22 -34.86 -27.33
C SER A 59 -9.21 -33.72 -27.31
N ALA A 60 -7.98 -34.01 -27.75
CA ALA A 60 -6.92 -33.03 -27.98
C ALA A 60 -7.36 -31.99 -29.02
N ALA A 61 -7.11 -30.71 -28.75
CA ALA A 61 -7.21 -29.63 -29.73
C ALA A 61 -6.04 -28.66 -29.54
N THR A 62 -5.29 -28.55 -30.63
CA THR A 62 -4.12 -27.71 -30.90
C THR A 62 -4.41 -26.21 -30.75
N SER A 63 -3.40 -25.49 -30.26
CA SER A 63 -3.29 -24.03 -30.20
C SER A 63 -3.44 -23.37 -31.58
N PRO A 64 -4.15 -22.23 -31.70
CA PRO A 64 -4.03 -21.37 -32.88
C PRO A 64 -2.87 -20.38 -32.69
N ASP A 65 -1.94 -20.36 -33.65
CA ASP A 65 -0.94 -19.30 -33.81
C ASP A 65 -1.62 -17.93 -34.08
N PRO A 66 -1.01 -16.80 -33.63
CA PRO A 66 -1.57 -15.48 -33.89
C PRO A 66 -1.27 -15.01 -35.33
N PRO A 67 -2.14 -14.18 -35.93
CA PRO A 67 -1.91 -13.66 -37.27
C PRO A 67 -0.81 -12.58 -37.26
N ALA A 68 0.05 -12.65 -38.28
CA ALA A 68 1.08 -11.67 -38.55
C ALA A 68 0.47 -10.33 -39.00
N GLY A 69 0.88 -9.25 -38.35
CA GLY A 69 0.58 -7.88 -38.74
C GLY A 69 1.54 -6.94 -38.02
N ALA A 70 2.61 -6.55 -38.71
CA ALA A 70 3.52 -5.51 -38.23
C ALA A 70 2.80 -4.16 -38.28
N THR A 71 2.56 -3.58 -37.11
CA THR A 71 2.27 -2.15 -36.93
C THR A 71 3.30 -1.60 -35.95
N SER A 72 3.77 -0.39 -36.24
CA SER A 72 4.76 0.37 -35.45
C SER A 72 4.65 0.08 -33.96
N ALA A 73 5.66 -0.57 -33.38
CA ALA A 73 5.68 -0.86 -31.96
C ALA A 73 5.62 0.47 -31.21
N SER A 74 4.48 0.73 -30.56
CA SER A 74 4.43 1.71 -29.47
C SER A 74 5.60 1.39 -28.53
N PRO A 75 6.35 2.39 -28.03
CA PRO A 75 7.37 2.12 -27.03
C PRO A 75 6.73 1.33 -25.89
N SER A 76 7.41 0.27 -25.46
CA SER A 76 6.87 -0.66 -24.46
C SER A 76 6.57 0.09 -23.17
N SER A 77 5.33 0.00 -22.70
CA SER A 77 4.89 0.48 -21.37
C SER A 77 5.50 -0.31 -20.21
N GLU A 78 6.37 -1.28 -20.51
CA GLU A 78 7.13 -2.09 -19.55
C GLU A 78 8.29 -1.29 -18.93
N VAL A 79 8.46 -1.42 -17.61
CA VAL A 79 9.57 -0.80 -16.88
C VAL A 79 10.89 -1.39 -17.38
N PRO A 80 11.88 -0.55 -17.78
CA PRO A 80 13.13 -1.03 -18.34
C PRO A 80 13.94 -1.83 -17.32
N ALA A 81 14.74 -2.79 -17.80
CA ALA A 81 15.61 -3.59 -16.92
C ALA A 81 16.75 -2.76 -16.31
N GLU A 82 17.30 -1.80 -17.06
CA GLU A 82 18.40 -0.97 -16.60
C GLU A 82 17.88 0.26 -15.86
N LYS A 83 18.28 0.42 -14.60
CA LYS A 83 17.85 1.55 -13.75
C LYS A 83 18.18 2.91 -14.36
N SER A 84 19.30 3.02 -15.09
CA SER A 84 19.74 4.24 -15.77
C SER A 84 18.76 4.72 -16.86
N GLN A 85 17.91 3.82 -17.38
CA GLN A 85 16.91 4.15 -18.40
C GLN A 85 15.57 4.58 -17.80
N LEU A 86 15.35 4.37 -16.49
CA LEU A 86 14.05 4.55 -15.84
C LEU A 86 13.50 5.97 -15.99
N GLU A 87 14.32 7.01 -15.84
CA GLU A 87 13.86 8.40 -15.92
C GLU A 87 13.49 8.79 -17.35
N ALA A 88 14.33 8.41 -18.32
CA ALA A 88 14.05 8.64 -19.75
C ALA A 88 12.80 7.87 -20.20
N TRP A 89 12.64 6.63 -19.73
CA TRP A 89 11.45 5.83 -19.97
C TRP A 89 10.20 6.46 -19.35
N PHE A 90 10.25 6.87 -18.08
CA PHE A 90 9.10 7.43 -17.38
C PHE A 90 8.65 8.73 -18.05
N SER A 91 9.58 9.66 -18.30
CA SER A 91 9.28 10.93 -18.99
C SER A 91 8.82 10.74 -20.44
N GLY A 92 9.26 9.67 -21.11
CA GLY A 92 8.80 9.29 -22.45
C GLY A 92 7.35 8.79 -22.51
N HIS A 93 6.85 8.16 -21.43
CA HIS A 93 5.49 7.60 -21.37
C HIS A 93 4.50 8.48 -20.62
N VAL A 94 4.93 9.08 -19.51
CA VAL A 94 4.14 10.00 -18.69
C VAL A 94 4.44 11.42 -19.16
N LYS A 95 3.79 11.81 -20.25
CA LYS A 95 3.97 13.12 -20.89
C LYS A 95 2.99 14.17 -20.33
N PRO A 96 3.31 15.47 -20.46
CA PRO A 96 2.41 16.55 -20.07
C PRO A 96 1.04 16.46 -20.75
N LEU A 97 0.03 17.09 -20.13
CA LEU A 97 -1.36 17.12 -20.61
C LEU A 97 -1.45 17.45 -22.11
N ALA A 98 -0.71 18.47 -22.56
CA ALA A 98 -0.73 18.97 -23.94
C ALA A 98 -0.46 17.88 -24.99
N ASP A 99 0.34 16.87 -24.65
CA ASP A 99 0.78 15.85 -25.61
C ASP A 99 -0.15 14.63 -25.65
N ARG A 100 -1.01 14.44 -24.65
CA ARG A 100 -1.79 13.19 -24.46
C ARG A 100 -3.27 13.40 -24.11
N LYS A 101 -3.83 14.60 -24.32
CA LYS A 101 -5.24 14.91 -24.00
C LYS A 101 -6.25 13.87 -24.51
N ALA A 102 -6.05 13.36 -25.73
CA ALA A 102 -6.98 12.42 -26.37
C ALA A 102 -7.01 11.03 -25.71
N GLU A 103 -5.99 10.68 -24.92
CA GLU A 103 -5.83 9.37 -24.29
C GLU A 103 -6.25 9.37 -22.81
N LEU A 104 -6.32 10.55 -22.21
CA LEU A 104 -6.63 10.76 -20.80
C LEU A 104 -8.13 10.79 -20.54
N ASP A 105 -8.52 10.46 -19.31
CA ASP A 105 -9.90 10.63 -18.84
C ASP A 105 -10.37 12.08 -19.07
N PRO A 106 -11.49 12.31 -19.79
CA PRO A 106 -12.00 13.65 -20.06
C PRO A 106 -12.22 14.51 -18.81
N ALA A 107 -12.59 13.91 -17.68
CA ALA A 107 -12.75 14.64 -16.42
C ALA A 107 -11.42 15.16 -15.88
N LEU A 108 -10.34 14.38 -16.02
CA LEU A 108 -8.98 14.83 -15.70
C LEU A 108 -8.56 15.96 -16.63
N VAL A 109 -8.77 15.82 -17.95
CA VAL A 109 -8.41 16.86 -18.92
C VAL A 109 -9.10 18.18 -18.57
N ALA A 110 -10.41 18.16 -18.31
CA ALA A 110 -11.17 19.33 -17.92
C ALA A 110 -10.67 19.96 -16.60
N ALA A 111 -10.28 19.12 -15.63
CA ALA A 111 -9.77 19.60 -14.36
C ALA A 111 -8.42 20.33 -14.50
N GLU A 112 -7.51 19.78 -15.30
CA GLU A 112 -6.16 20.34 -15.49
C GLU A 112 -6.15 21.61 -16.36
N GLU A 113 -7.09 21.76 -17.30
CA GLU A 113 -7.21 22.97 -18.13
C GLU A 113 -7.61 24.22 -17.34
N SER A 114 -8.20 24.03 -16.15
CA SER A 114 -8.65 25.13 -15.28
C SER A 114 -8.03 25.02 -13.88
N SER A 115 -6.70 24.83 -13.80
CA SER A 115 -6.00 24.71 -12.52
C SER A 115 -5.95 26.03 -11.74
N THR A 116 -6.15 25.98 -10.43
CA THR A 116 -5.89 27.10 -9.51
C THR A 116 -4.80 26.73 -8.51
N VAL A 117 -4.10 27.75 -8.00
CA VAL A 117 -3.09 27.58 -6.94
C VAL A 117 -3.51 28.40 -5.73
N VAL A 118 -3.54 27.77 -4.56
CA VAL A 118 -3.70 28.43 -3.26
C VAL A 118 -2.47 28.19 -2.41
N LYS A 119 -1.99 29.22 -1.72
CA LYS A 119 -0.75 29.20 -0.94
C LYS A 119 -1.04 29.04 0.53
N VAL A 120 -0.40 28.07 1.17
CA VAL A 120 -0.44 27.86 2.61
C VAL A 120 0.92 28.25 3.20
N ARG A 121 0.93 29.18 4.15
CA ARG A 121 2.16 29.57 4.88
C ARG A 121 1.86 29.85 6.34
N ALA A 122 2.57 29.18 7.23
CA ALA A 122 2.35 29.30 8.68
C ALA A 122 2.59 30.72 9.22
N ASP A 123 3.43 31.52 8.55
CA ASP A 123 3.70 32.93 8.88
C ASP A 123 2.55 33.90 8.50
N GLY A 124 1.53 33.42 7.78
CA GLY A 124 0.41 34.22 7.32
C GLY A 124 0.64 35.01 6.03
N SER A 125 1.77 34.80 5.33
CA SER A 125 2.05 35.43 4.03
C SER A 125 1.44 34.70 2.82
N GLY A 126 0.75 33.57 3.05
CA GLY A 126 -0.05 32.85 2.05
C GLY A 126 -1.54 33.21 2.11
N ASP A 127 -2.34 32.55 1.27
CA ASP A 127 -3.80 32.67 1.27
C ASP A 127 -4.42 32.04 2.54
N PHE A 128 -3.78 30.99 3.07
CA PHE A 128 -4.17 30.31 4.30
C PHE A 128 -2.96 30.12 5.23
N LYS A 129 -3.22 29.98 6.53
CA LYS A 129 -2.20 29.65 7.53
C LYS A 129 -2.02 28.15 7.70
N THR A 130 -3.11 27.40 7.55
CA THR A 130 -3.16 25.96 7.78
C THR A 130 -3.53 25.20 6.51
N VAL A 131 -3.15 23.92 6.46
CA VAL A 131 -3.51 23.05 5.33
C VAL A 131 -5.00 22.68 5.42
N THR A 132 -5.53 22.52 6.62
CA THR A 132 -6.96 22.25 6.87
C THR A 132 -7.86 23.34 6.27
N GLU A 133 -7.53 24.62 6.49
CA GLU A 133 -8.31 25.74 5.91
C GLU A 133 -8.28 25.72 4.37
N ALA A 134 -7.11 25.43 3.77
CA ALA A 134 -6.99 25.35 2.32
C ALA A 134 -7.81 24.19 1.74
N ILE A 135 -7.80 23.01 2.36
CA ILE A 135 -8.65 21.88 1.96
C ILE A 135 -10.14 22.23 2.11
N ALA A 136 -10.51 22.89 3.22
CA ALA A 136 -11.88 23.32 3.47
C ALA A 136 -12.39 24.29 2.40
N SER A 137 -11.52 25.13 1.83
CA SER A 137 -11.86 26.09 0.78
C SER A 137 -12.25 25.46 -0.56
N VAL A 138 -11.84 24.21 -0.83
CA VAL A 138 -12.19 23.51 -2.06
C VAL A 138 -13.66 23.06 -2.00
N PRO A 139 -14.52 23.39 -2.98
CA PRO A 139 -15.93 23.04 -2.93
C PRO A 139 -16.16 21.52 -3.03
N ALA A 140 -17.24 21.03 -2.43
CA ALA A 140 -17.72 19.68 -2.71
C ALA A 140 -18.13 19.55 -4.18
N GLY A 141 -17.85 18.41 -4.80
CA GLY A 141 -18.06 18.19 -6.24
C GLY A 141 -17.08 18.95 -7.12
N ASN A 142 -15.90 19.32 -6.60
CA ASN A 142 -14.87 20.03 -7.34
C ASN A 142 -14.56 19.36 -8.68
N THR A 143 -14.48 20.15 -9.76
CA THR A 143 -14.19 19.66 -11.12
C THR A 143 -12.90 20.25 -11.69
N LYS A 144 -12.15 21.01 -10.89
CA LYS A 144 -10.96 21.75 -11.29
C LYS A 144 -9.75 21.31 -10.49
N ARG A 145 -8.57 21.26 -11.10
CA ARG A 145 -7.34 21.01 -10.35
C ARG A 145 -7.11 22.16 -9.36
N VAL A 146 -7.11 21.87 -8.06
CA VAL A 146 -6.73 22.85 -7.02
C VAL A 146 -5.39 22.43 -6.45
N VAL A 147 -4.35 23.22 -6.71
CA VAL A 147 -3.03 23.01 -6.13
C VAL A 147 -2.89 23.81 -4.85
N ILE A 148 -2.84 23.09 -3.73
CA ILE A 148 -2.48 23.63 -2.44
C ILE A 148 -0.95 23.62 -2.36
N TRP A 149 -0.35 24.77 -2.66
CA TRP A 149 1.09 25.01 -2.53
C TRP A 149 1.40 25.30 -1.06
N ILE A 150 2.18 24.44 -0.43
CA ILE A 150 2.49 24.53 1.00
C ILE A 150 3.94 25.00 1.14
N GLY A 151 4.12 26.16 1.77
CA GLY A 151 5.43 26.71 2.07
C GLY A 151 6.19 25.86 3.08
N GLU A 152 7.51 26.03 3.13
CA GLU A 152 8.36 25.37 4.11
C GLU A 152 7.85 25.58 5.54
N GLY A 153 7.86 24.52 6.34
CA GLY A 153 7.43 24.58 7.73
C GLY A 153 6.98 23.22 8.27
N VAL A 154 6.60 23.23 9.54
CA VAL A 154 6.00 22.08 10.23
C VAL A 154 4.53 22.40 10.50
N TYR A 155 3.65 21.57 9.95
CA TYR A 155 2.19 21.70 10.06
C TYR A 155 1.67 20.54 10.90
N LYS A 156 1.43 20.80 12.19
CA LYS A 156 0.89 19.79 13.12
C LYS A 156 -0.63 19.73 13.01
N GLU A 157 -1.13 18.96 12.06
CA GLU A 157 -2.55 18.87 11.69
C GLU A 157 -2.92 17.43 11.36
N LYS A 158 -4.15 17.01 11.73
CA LYS A 158 -4.75 15.76 11.24
C LYS A 158 -5.61 16.07 10.03
N LEU A 159 -5.12 15.71 8.84
CA LEU A 159 -5.68 16.13 7.56
C LEU A 159 -6.58 15.05 6.98
N THR A 160 -7.71 15.47 6.41
CA THR A 160 -8.58 14.60 5.60
C THR A 160 -8.93 15.34 4.33
N ILE A 161 -8.71 14.71 3.17
CA ILE A 161 -9.25 15.15 1.89
C ILE A 161 -10.44 14.26 1.58
N GLU A 162 -11.63 14.83 1.70
CA GLU A 162 -12.88 14.09 1.62
C GLU A 162 -13.15 13.59 0.20
N ARG A 163 -13.82 12.44 0.09
CA ARG A 163 -14.13 11.78 -1.18
C ARG A 163 -14.78 12.71 -2.22
N ASN A 164 -15.61 13.64 -1.78
CA ASN A 164 -16.33 14.57 -2.65
C ASN A 164 -15.48 15.78 -3.10
N LYS A 165 -14.17 15.80 -2.84
CA LYS A 165 -13.24 16.85 -3.29
C LYS A 165 -12.12 16.29 -4.19
N PRO A 166 -12.44 15.79 -5.39
CA PRO A 166 -11.43 15.25 -6.29
C PRO A 166 -10.52 16.36 -6.86
N PHE A 167 -9.43 15.95 -7.53
CA PHE A 167 -8.48 16.84 -8.22
C PHE A 167 -7.74 17.82 -7.30
N ILE A 168 -7.47 17.43 -6.05
CA ILE A 168 -6.61 18.20 -5.14
C ILE A 168 -5.15 17.77 -5.32
N THR A 169 -4.25 18.74 -5.39
CA THR A 169 -2.81 18.53 -5.29
C THR A 169 -2.27 19.15 -4.01
N LEU A 170 -1.52 18.40 -3.21
CA LEU A 170 -0.65 18.97 -2.18
C LEU A 170 0.77 19.07 -2.74
N TYR A 171 1.33 20.27 -2.79
CA TYR A 171 2.63 20.52 -3.41
C TYR A 171 3.55 21.30 -2.47
N GLY A 172 4.75 20.78 -2.24
CA GLY A 172 5.86 21.50 -1.61
C GLY A 172 6.96 21.85 -2.61
N SER A 173 7.93 22.66 -2.18
CA SER A 173 9.16 22.88 -2.96
C SER A 173 10.14 21.73 -2.72
N PRO A 174 10.78 21.14 -3.75
CA PRO A 174 11.65 19.97 -3.59
C PRO A 174 12.87 20.22 -2.69
N LYS A 175 13.38 21.46 -2.63
CA LYS A 175 14.49 21.84 -1.75
C LYS A 175 14.06 22.06 -0.31
N ASN A 176 12.81 22.48 -0.10
CA ASN A 176 12.27 22.94 1.17
C ASN A 176 10.89 22.29 1.38
N MET A 177 10.88 20.96 1.52
CA MET A 177 9.63 20.20 1.65
C MET A 177 8.94 20.52 2.98
N PRO A 178 7.66 20.89 2.99
CA PRO A 178 6.90 21.03 4.22
C PRO A 178 6.70 19.67 4.89
N LYS A 179 6.65 19.70 6.22
CA LYS A 179 6.37 18.54 7.05
C LYS A 179 4.93 18.62 7.57
N LEU A 180 4.11 17.66 7.15
CA LEU A 180 2.77 17.40 7.69
C LEU A 180 2.90 16.35 8.79
N THR A 181 2.49 16.67 10.01
CA THR A 181 2.75 15.80 11.18
C THR A 181 1.57 15.71 12.13
N PHE A 182 1.37 14.54 12.72
CA PHE A 182 0.39 14.29 13.78
C PHE A 182 0.84 13.09 14.64
N ASP A 183 0.22 12.87 15.78
CA ASP A 183 0.55 11.81 16.76
C ASP A 183 -0.64 10.89 17.05
N GLY A 184 -1.47 10.64 16.02
CA GLY A 184 -2.61 9.75 16.13
C GLY A 184 -2.20 8.28 16.13
N ASP A 185 -2.72 7.50 17.09
CA ASP A 185 -2.49 6.05 17.18
C ASP A 185 -3.80 5.25 17.17
N ASN A 186 -3.66 3.94 17.06
CA ASN A 186 -4.79 3.00 17.07
C ASN A 186 -5.57 2.99 18.39
N LYS A 187 -4.95 3.30 19.53
CA LYS A 187 -5.63 3.28 20.83
C LYS A 187 -6.67 4.40 20.91
N LYS A 188 -6.35 5.56 20.36
CA LYS A 188 -7.25 6.72 20.34
C LYS A 188 -8.21 6.73 19.16
N TYR A 189 -7.75 6.36 17.96
CA TYR A 189 -8.53 6.55 16.73
C TYR A 189 -8.93 5.24 16.03
N GLY A 190 -8.36 4.10 16.44
CA GLY A 190 -8.29 2.91 15.59
C GLY A 190 -7.27 3.10 14.45
N THR A 191 -6.73 1.99 13.92
CA THR A 191 -5.66 2.02 12.91
C THR A 191 -6.02 2.91 11.73
N VAL A 192 -7.18 2.66 11.10
CA VAL A 192 -7.61 3.30 9.86
C VAL A 192 -7.79 4.83 9.99
N TYR A 193 -8.14 5.34 11.18
CA TYR A 193 -8.35 6.77 11.41
C TYR A 193 -7.18 7.45 12.12
N SER A 194 -6.08 6.74 12.39
CA SER A 194 -4.88 7.28 13.05
C SER A 194 -4.03 8.19 12.14
N GLY A 195 -4.28 8.15 10.82
CA GLY A 195 -3.51 8.85 9.79
C GLY A 195 -3.30 10.35 10.02
N THR A 196 -2.05 10.81 9.87
CA THR A 196 -1.73 12.25 9.75
C THR A 196 -2.38 12.84 8.50
N LEU A 197 -2.34 12.12 7.38
CA LEU A 197 -3.05 12.46 6.14
C LEU A 197 -3.98 11.33 5.71
N THR A 198 -5.27 11.60 5.57
CA THR A 198 -6.23 10.66 4.95
C THR A 198 -6.73 11.24 3.63
N VAL A 199 -6.60 10.49 2.54
CA VAL A 199 -7.04 10.89 1.20
C VAL A 199 -8.10 9.91 0.72
N GLU A 200 -9.34 10.37 0.63
CA GLU A 200 -10.45 9.60 0.09
C GLU A 200 -10.86 10.04 -1.32
N SER A 201 -10.28 11.12 -1.84
CA SER A 201 -10.66 11.73 -3.10
C SER A 201 -9.86 11.21 -4.29
N GLU A 202 -10.54 11.13 -5.44
CA GLU A 202 -9.92 10.67 -6.68
C GLU A 202 -9.00 11.74 -7.31
N TYR A 203 -8.05 11.28 -8.12
CA TYR A 203 -7.09 12.15 -8.83
C TYR A 203 -6.20 13.01 -7.93
N PHE A 204 -5.99 12.54 -6.70
CA PHE A 204 -5.10 13.16 -5.75
C PHE A 204 -3.66 13.17 -6.26
N VAL A 205 -2.96 14.29 -6.07
CA VAL A 205 -1.51 14.36 -6.31
C VAL A 205 -0.80 14.88 -5.07
N ALA A 206 0.28 14.21 -4.68
CA ALA A 206 1.22 14.74 -3.69
C ALA A 206 2.60 14.87 -4.32
N ALA A 207 3.25 16.02 -4.13
CA ALA A 207 4.62 16.22 -4.58
C ALA A 207 5.46 16.97 -3.55
N ASN A 208 6.66 16.46 -3.27
CA ASN A 208 7.66 17.11 -2.42
C ASN A 208 7.16 17.39 -0.99
N LEU A 209 6.65 16.37 -0.30
CA LEU A 209 6.13 16.49 1.06
C LEU A 209 6.82 15.51 2.00
N VAL A 210 6.97 15.91 3.27
CA VAL A 210 7.22 14.97 4.37
C VAL A 210 5.92 14.75 5.11
N ILE A 211 5.46 13.50 5.22
CA ILE A 211 4.26 13.10 5.92
C ILE A 211 4.69 12.16 7.04
N GLU A 212 4.50 12.58 8.28
CA GLU A 212 5.06 11.92 9.46
C GLU A 212 3.97 11.63 10.48
N ASN A 213 4.01 10.44 11.09
CA ASN A 213 3.30 10.16 12.33
C ASN A 213 4.32 10.03 13.47
N THR A 214 4.20 10.88 14.49
CA THR A 214 5.14 10.96 15.62
C THR A 214 4.71 10.11 16.82
N SER A 215 3.70 9.25 16.67
CA SER A 215 3.39 8.24 17.70
C SER A 215 4.63 7.39 18.00
N PRO A 216 4.84 7.01 19.28
CA PRO A 216 6.06 6.34 19.68
C PRO A 216 6.16 4.95 19.03
N ARG A 217 7.40 4.53 18.75
CA ARG A 217 7.70 3.15 18.31
C ARG A 217 6.99 2.15 19.22
N PRO A 218 6.27 1.16 18.66
CA PRO A 218 5.61 0.15 19.45
C PRO A 218 6.59 -0.59 20.37
N ASP A 219 6.25 -0.68 21.66
CA ASP A 219 6.86 -1.57 22.64
C ASP A 219 5.76 -2.25 23.48
N ALA A 220 6.14 -3.06 24.48
CA ALA A 220 5.17 -3.78 25.32
C ALA A 220 4.21 -2.87 26.12
N ARG A 221 4.46 -1.56 26.20
CA ARG A 221 3.74 -0.59 27.03
C ARG A 221 3.13 0.56 26.21
N LYS A 222 3.75 0.97 25.11
CA LYS A 222 3.44 2.19 24.34
C LYS A 222 3.45 1.92 22.84
N GLY A 223 2.81 2.81 22.09
CA GLY A 223 2.68 2.70 20.64
C GLY A 223 1.68 1.64 20.19
N GLY A 224 1.75 1.33 18.90
CA GLY A 224 0.86 0.49 18.12
C GLY A 224 0.82 0.98 16.67
N PRO A 225 -0.08 0.46 15.84
CA PRO A 225 -0.35 1.02 14.51
C PRO A 225 -0.61 2.52 14.54
N ALA A 226 0.11 3.26 13.70
CA ALA A 226 0.00 4.71 13.60
C ALA A 226 0.38 5.16 12.19
N LEU A 227 -0.63 5.52 11.40
CA LEU A 227 -0.45 5.82 9.99
C LEU A 227 0.14 7.22 9.81
N ALA A 228 1.18 7.35 9.00
CA ALA A 228 1.55 8.63 8.41
C ALA A 228 0.50 9.03 7.35
N ALA A 229 0.11 8.08 6.49
CA ALA A 229 -0.91 8.34 5.49
C ALA A 229 -1.85 7.14 5.26
N ARG A 230 -3.10 7.47 4.92
CA ARG A 230 -4.05 6.55 4.28
C ARG A 230 -4.43 7.11 2.91
N ILE A 231 -4.14 6.36 1.84
CA ILE A 231 -4.49 6.72 0.47
C ILE A 231 -5.52 5.71 -0.02
N ARG A 232 -6.73 6.18 -0.34
CA ARG A 232 -7.86 5.34 -0.75
C ARG A 232 -8.51 5.82 -2.04
N GLY A 233 -8.42 7.12 -2.33
CA GLY A 233 -9.01 7.69 -3.52
C GLY A 233 -8.32 7.19 -4.77
N ASN A 234 -9.11 6.73 -5.75
CA ASN A 234 -8.59 6.13 -6.96
C ASN A 234 -7.74 7.13 -7.78
N LYS A 235 -6.73 6.63 -8.51
CA LYS A 235 -5.86 7.42 -9.40
C LYS A 235 -5.03 8.46 -8.65
N ALA A 236 -4.33 8.03 -7.60
CA ALA A 236 -3.44 8.89 -6.82
C ALA A 236 -1.99 8.83 -7.33
N ALA A 237 -1.36 9.98 -7.57
CA ALA A 237 0.04 10.08 -7.97
C ALA A 237 0.88 10.77 -6.89
N ILE A 238 1.94 10.11 -6.44
CA ILE A 238 2.78 10.56 -5.34
C ILE A 238 4.22 10.64 -5.83
N TYR A 239 4.82 11.83 -5.72
CA TYR A 239 6.13 12.15 -6.29
C TYR A 239 7.06 12.75 -5.25
N ASN A 240 8.25 12.16 -5.06
CA ASN A 240 9.28 12.71 -4.16
C ASN A 240 8.73 13.03 -2.75
N CYS A 241 7.90 12.14 -2.20
CA CYS A 241 7.34 12.27 -0.86
C CYS A 241 8.06 11.34 0.11
N LYS A 242 8.07 11.72 1.39
CA LYS A 242 8.58 10.90 2.50
C LYS A 242 7.43 10.52 3.42
N PHE A 243 7.23 9.24 3.66
CA PHE A 243 6.28 8.71 4.63
C PHE A 243 7.07 8.12 5.81
N ILE A 244 6.91 8.71 6.99
CA ILE A 244 7.74 8.42 8.16
C ILE A 244 6.82 7.96 9.30
N GLY A 245 7.09 6.77 9.83
CA GLY A 245 6.35 6.18 10.93
C GLY A 245 7.02 4.90 11.43
N PHE A 246 6.25 4.08 12.15
CA PHE A 246 6.69 2.77 12.63
C PHE A 246 5.77 1.67 12.09
N GLN A 247 4.83 1.20 12.91
CA GLN A 247 3.89 0.18 12.48
C GLN A 247 2.76 0.83 11.66
N ASP A 248 2.42 0.22 10.52
CA ASP A 248 1.35 0.64 9.63
C ASP A 248 1.55 2.05 9.02
N THR A 249 2.80 2.48 8.73
CA THR A 249 3.13 3.83 8.24
C THR A 249 2.26 4.30 7.07
N LEU A 250 2.08 3.48 6.03
CA LEU A 250 1.30 3.78 4.85
C LEU A 250 0.18 2.75 4.66
N CYS A 251 -1.05 3.19 4.84
CA CYS A 251 -2.24 2.46 4.42
C CYS A 251 -2.54 2.80 2.96
N ASP A 252 -2.01 2.02 2.04
CA ASP A 252 -2.30 2.06 0.62
C ASP A 252 -3.60 1.27 0.34
N ASP A 253 -4.72 1.87 0.74
CA ASP A 253 -5.96 1.20 1.11
C ASP A 253 -6.71 0.58 -0.08
N ASP A 254 -6.97 1.37 -1.14
CA ASP A 254 -7.75 0.95 -2.31
C ASP A 254 -7.49 1.90 -3.48
N GLY A 255 -7.77 1.47 -4.71
CA GLY A 255 -7.58 2.28 -5.93
C GLY A 255 -6.28 2.01 -6.68
N MET A 256 -6.08 2.72 -7.80
CA MET A 256 -4.87 2.64 -8.63
C MET A 256 -3.90 3.76 -8.28
N HIS A 257 -2.69 3.43 -7.83
CA HIS A 257 -1.73 4.42 -7.33
C HIS A 257 -0.34 4.27 -7.95
N VAL A 258 0.37 5.39 -8.05
CA VAL A 258 1.78 5.44 -8.44
C VAL A 258 2.56 6.24 -7.42
N TYR A 259 3.64 5.63 -6.91
CA TYR A 259 4.62 6.28 -6.04
C TYR A 259 5.94 6.31 -6.80
N LYS A 260 6.51 7.49 -7.04
CA LYS A 260 7.80 7.62 -7.74
C LYS A 260 8.77 8.48 -6.92
N ASP A 261 10.00 7.99 -6.81
CA ASP A 261 11.11 8.67 -6.10
C ASP A 261 10.78 8.96 -4.62
N CYS A 262 9.97 8.11 -3.99
CA CYS A 262 9.54 8.30 -2.60
C CYS A 262 10.50 7.66 -1.60
N VAL A 263 10.34 8.00 -0.33
CA VAL A 263 10.91 7.29 0.81
C VAL A 263 9.77 6.84 1.71
N ILE A 264 9.76 5.57 2.12
CA ILE A 264 8.80 5.02 3.06
C ILE A 264 9.57 4.31 4.16
N GLU A 265 9.33 4.69 5.40
CA GLU A 265 10.02 4.18 6.58
C GLU A 265 9.05 3.55 7.58
N GLY A 266 9.42 2.39 8.14
CA GLY A 266 8.64 1.79 9.22
C GLY A 266 9.14 0.44 9.72
N THR A 267 8.37 -0.17 10.61
CA THR A 267 8.66 -1.43 11.30
C THR A 267 7.83 -2.57 10.71
N VAL A 268 6.61 -2.77 11.22
CA VAL A 268 5.69 -3.87 10.88
C VAL A 268 4.63 -3.34 9.94
N ASP A 269 4.37 -4.08 8.86
CA ASP A 269 3.33 -3.81 7.86
C ASP A 269 3.31 -2.36 7.38
N PHE A 270 4.49 -1.76 7.25
CA PHE A 270 4.56 -0.31 7.07
C PHE A 270 4.04 0.16 5.70
N ILE A 271 3.77 -0.78 4.78
CA ILE A 271 2.90 -0.61 3.62
C ILE A 271 1.83 -1.70 3.64
N PHE A 272 0.56 -1.33 3.85
CA PHE A 272 -0.53 -2.30 3.95
C PHE A 272 -1.82 -1.77 3.32
N GLY A 273 -2.77 -2.65 3.00
CA GLY A 273 -4.01 -2.27 2.30
C GLY A 273 -4.25 -3.13 1.05
N LYS A 274 -5.11 -2.66 0.15
CA LYS A 274 -5.60 -3.40 -1.01
C LYS A 274 -5.45 -2.65 -2.33
N ALA A 275 -4.66 -1.59 -2.40
CA ALA A 275 -4.50 -0.86 -3.66
C ALA A 275 -3.88 -1.73 -4.77
N THR A 276 -4.07 -1.28 -6.01
CA THR A 276 -3.30 -1.68 -7.18
C THR A 276 -2.22 -0.62 -7.38
N ALA A 277 -1.01 -0.87 -6.88
CA ALA A 277 -0.01 0.19 -6.76
C ALA A 277 1.34 -0.18 -7.38
N LEU A 278 1.92 0.80 -8.09
CA LEU A 278 3.24 0.73 -8.67
C LEU A 278 4.17 1.71 -7.95
N TYR A 279 5.13 1.16 -7.20
CA TYR A 279 6.18 1.89 -6.52
C TYR A 279 7.43 1.86 -7.41
N LEU A 280 7.83 3.01 -7.94
CA LEU A 280 8.96 3.20 -8.83
C LEU A 280 10.09 3.94 -8.12
N ASN A 281 11.30 3.38 -8.17
CA ASN A 281 12.50 4.02 -7.61
C ASN A 281 12.30 4.55 -6.18
N THR A 282 11.59 3.78 -5.36
CA THR A 282 11.26 4.18 -3.99
C THR A 282 12.22 3.53 -3.00
N GLN A 283 12.68 4.31 -2.02
CA GLN A 283 13.47 3.78 -0.91
C GLN A 283 12.54 3.26 0.18
N LEU A 284 12.71 1.99 0.54
CA LEU A 284 11.98 1.29 1.58
C LEU A 284 12.94 1.13 2.77
N ASN A 285 12.85 2.04 3.74
CA ASN A 285 13.74 2.07 4.90
C ASN A 285 13.15 1.27 6.06
N VAL A 286 13.72 0.10 6.34
CA VAL A 286 13.21 -0.82 7.37
C VAL A 286 13.82 -0.47 8.72
N LEU A 287 12.98 -0.34 9.74
CA LEU A 287 13.35 -0.16 11.14
C LEU A 287 13.13 -1.46 11.93
N GLY A 288 13.75 -2.56 11.48
CA GLY A 288 13.54 -3.90 12.02
C GLY A 288 14.34 -4.23 13.28
N GLU A 289 15.22 -3.35 13.75
CA GLU A 289 16.05 -3.68 14.92
C GLU A 289 15.20 -3.93 16.17
N GLY A 290 15.53 -4.98 16.93
CA GLY A 290 14.85 -5.29 18.19
C GLY A 290 13.42 -5.84 18.05
N GLY A 291 12.96 -6.20 16.85
CA GLY A 291 11.61 -6.73 16.67
C GLY A 291 11.31 -7.33 15.29
N LEU A 292 10.03 -7.26 14.91
CA LEU A 292 9.53 -7.67 13.60
C LEU A 292 9.64 -6.49 12.63
N GLY A 293 10.19 -6.75 11.45
CA GLY A 293 10.21 -5.83 10.31
C GLY A 293 9.45 -6.46 9.15
N VAL A 294 8.40 -5.82 8.65
CA VAL A 294 7.63 -6.33 7.49
C VAL A 294 7.31 -5.15 6.60
N ILE A 295 7.79 -5.21 5.35
CA ILE A 295 7.60 -4.12 4.40
C ILE A 295 6.15 -4.05 3.93
N ALA A 296 5.61 -5.17 3.45
CA ALA A 296 4.28 -5.20 2.85
C ALA A 296 3.30 -6.19 3.51
N ALA A 297 2.04 -5.78 3.62
CA ALA A 297 0.91 -6.63 4.00
C ALA A 297 -0.29 -6.33 3.09
N HIS A 298 -0.34 -7.00 1.93
CA HIS A 298 -1.41 -6.80 0.94
C HIS A 298 -2.66 -7.61 1.31
N SER A 299 -3.85 -7.00 1.21
CA SER A 299 -5.11 -7.53 1.73
C SER A 299 -6.04 -8.11 0.66
N ARG A 300 -5.50 -8.51 -0.49
CA ARG A 300 -6.27 -9.20 -1.54
C ARG A 300 -6.92 -10.49 -1.03
N GLU A 301 -8.23 -10.60 -1.25
CA GLU A 301 -9.08 -11.68 -0.74
C GLU A 301 -9.48 -12.72 -1.81
N LYS A 302 -9.35 -12.40 -3.10
CA LYS A 302 -9.85 -13.23 -4.20
C LYS A 302 -8.87 -13.32 -5.37
N GLU A 303 -8.95 -14.41 -6.14
CA GLU A 303 -8.11 -14.67 -7.31
C GLU A 303 -8.36 -13.71 -8.48
N ASP A 304 -9.58 -13.21 -8.64
CA ASP A 304 -10.00 -12.35 -9.75
C ASP A 304 -9.78 -10.85 -9.47
N ASP A 305 -9.45 -10.48 -8.23
CA ASP A 305 -9.14 -9.11 -7.86
C ASP A 305 -7.79 -8.69 -8.50
N PRO A 306 -7.70 -7.58 -9.27
CA PRO A 306 -6.46 -7.13 -9.93
C PRO A 306 -5.48 -6.41 -8.99
N SER A 307 -5.84 -6.17 -7.73
CA SER A 307 -5.00 -5.48 -6.74
C SER A 307 -3.69 -6.18 -6.40
N GLY A 308 -2.70 -5.40 -5.97
CA GLY A 308 -1.38 -5.90 -5.64
C GLY A 308 -0.39 -4.76 -5.53
N TYR A 309 0.73 -5.01 -4.85
CA TYR A 309 1.85 -4.09 -4.79
C TYR A 309 2.97 -4.54 -5.69
N VAL A 310 3.46 -3.62 -6.52
CA VAL A 310 4.61 -3.85 -7.39
C VAL A 310 5.68 -2.82 -7.04
N PHE A 311 6.83 -3.29 -6.59
CA PHE A 311 8.01 -2.49 -6.28
C PHE A 311 9.04 -2.68 -7.38
N ALA A 312 9.29 -1.66 -8.20
CA ALA A 312 10.21 -1.73 -9.33
C ALA A 312 11.34 -0.70 -9.20
N HIS A 313 12.59 -1.15 -9.34
CA HIS A 313 13.81 -0.32 -9.15
C HIS A 313 13.95 0.32 -7.75
N CYS A 314 13.21 -0.22 -6.78
CA CYS A 314 13.27 0.21 -5.39
C CYS A 314 14.58 -0.20 -4.72
N SER A 315 14.82 0.34 -3.53
CA SER A 315 15.93 -0.08 -2.67
C SER A 315 15.42 -0.35 -1.26
N ILE A 316 15.70 -1.53 -0.74
CA ILE A 316 15.40 -1.93 0.64
C ILE A 316 16.67 -1.68 1.47
N THR A 317 16.57 -0.76 2.43
CA THR A 317 17.67 -0.30 3.28
C THR A 317 17.26 -0.30 4.75
N GLY A 318 18.11 0.25 5.61
CA GLY A 318 17.82 0.44 7.02
C GLY A 318 18.45 -0.64 7.88
N THR A 319 17.76 -1.00 8.94
CA THR A 319 18.22 -1.91 9.99
C THR A 319 17.34 -3.14 10.01
N GLY A 320 17.95 -4.31 9.84
CA GLY A 320 17.26 -5.59 9.94
C GLY A 320 17.20 -6.15 11.34
N GLY A 321 16.64 -7.34 11.41
CA GLY A 321 16.67 -8.22 12.57
C GLY A 321 16.42 -9.65 12.11
N PRO A 322 16.47 -10.64 13.03
CA PRO A 322 16.18 -12.03 12.68
C PRO A 322 14.76 -12.24 12.12
N ASN A 323 13.86 -11.27 12.28
CA ASN A 323 12.48 -11.33 11.81
C ASN A 323 12.16 -10.18 10.86
N THR A 324 12.93 -10.03 9.78
CA THR A 324 12.67 -9.00 8.75
C THR A 324 12.26 -9.64 7.43
N TYR A 325 11.10 -9.27 6.90
CA TYR A 325 10.47 -9.91 5.75
C TYR A 325 10.04 -8.88 4.68
N LEU A 326 10.08 -9.31 3.41
CA LEU A 326 9.60 -8.57 2.26
C LEU A 326 8.10 -8.32 2.33
N ALA A 327 7.33 -9.34 2.69
CA ALA A 327 5.91 -9.20 2.95
C ALA A 327 5.39 -10.35 3.82
N ARG A 328 4.16 -10.19 4.29
CA ARG A 328 3.40 -11.28 4.91
C ARG A 328 1.97 -11.40 4.40
N SER A 329 1.42 -12.61 4.46
CA SER A 329 0.10 -12.94 3.93
C SER A 329 -1.05 -12.51 4.85
N TRP A 330 -1.29 -11.19 4.92
CA TRP A 330 -2.40 -10.65 5.72
C TRP A 330 -3.77 -11.21 5.29
N ARG A 331 -3.91 -11.58 4.01
CA ARG A 331 -5.10 -12.19 3.41
C ARG A 331 -4.73 -13.34 2.46
N PRO A 332 -5.67 -14.27 2.17
CA PRO A 332 -5.38 -15.52 1.47
C PRO A 332 -4.79 -15.33 0.07
N TRP A 333 -5.15 -14.26 -0.63
CA TRP A 333 -4.73 -14.01 -2.02
C TRP A 333 -3.73 -12.85 -2.14
N SER A 334 -3.06 -12.50 -1.03
CA SER A 334 -2.08 -11.43 -0.94
C SER A 334 -1.10 -11.46 -2.10
N ARG A 335 -0.89 -10.31 -2.75
CA ARG A 335 -0.05 -10.20 -3.95
C ARG A 335 0.96 -9.07 -3.82
N VAL A 336 2.24 -9.46 -3.83
CA VAL A 336 3.37 -8.53 -3.73
C VAL A 336 4.48 -9.00 -4.68
N VAL A 337 4.99 -8.06 -5.48
CA VAL A 337 6.07 -8.31 -6.45
C VAL A 337 7.19 -7.31 -6.24
N PHE A 338 8.42 -7.80 -6.11
CA PHE A 338 9.64 -7.00 -6.16
C PHE A 338 10.38 -7.30 -7.47
N ALA A 339 10.65 -6.27 -8.26
CA ALA A 339 11.36 -6.37 -9.53
C ALA A 339 12.52 -5.37 -9.57
N TYR A 340 13.69 -5.80 -10.05
CA TYR A 340 14.88 -4.94 -10.16
C TYR A 340 15.25 -4.21 -8.84
N THR A 341 14.83 -4.76 -7.70
CA THR A 341 14.97 -4.12 -6.40
C THR A 341 16.28 -4.54 -5.76
N THR A 342 17.04 -3.57 -5.24
CA THR A 342 18.25 -3.86 -4.46
C THR A 342 17.90 -4.06 -3.00
N ILE A 343 18.42 -5.13 -2.40
CA ILE A 343 18.09 -5.58 -1.06
C ILE A 343 19.36 -5.62 -0.19
N ALA A 344 19.39 -4.79 0.85
CA ALA A 344 20.46 -4.82 1.85
C ALA A 344 20.47 -6.14 2.67
N ASP A 345 21.58 -6.42 3.35
CA ASP A 345 21.77 -7.63 4.17
C ASP A 345 21.02 -7.51 5.51
N ILE A 346 19.70 -7.45 5.42
CA ILE A 346 18.81 -7.18 6.56
C ILE A 346 17.61 -8.14 6.62
N LEU A 347 17.38 -8.94 5.59
CA LEU A 347 16.24 -9.85 5.50
C LEU A 347 16.52 -11.18 6.21
N HIS A 348 15.47 -11.74 6.80
CA HIS A 348 15.45 -13.15 7.14
C HIS A 348 15.59 -13.99 5.85
N PRO A 349 16.38 -15.08 5.83
CA PRO A 349 16.64 -15.85 4.61
C PRO A 349 15.38 -16.40 3.92
N GLU A 350 14.33 -16.70 4.69
CA GLU A 350 13.04 -17.14 4.17
C GLU A 350 12.31 -16.05 3.36
N GLY A 351 12.62 -14.77 3.63
CA GLY A 351 12.18 -13.60 2.89
C GLY A 351 10.72 -13.21 3.05
N TRP A 352 9.83 -14.17 3.31
CA TRP A 352 8.37 -13.98 3.37
C TRP A 352 7.77 -14.71 4.57
N ASP A 353 6.68 -14.19 5.11
CA ASP A 353 5.97 -14.73 6.28
C ASP A 353 4.52 -15.11 5.89
N ASP A 354 4.10 -16.33 6.21
CA ASP A 354 2.73 -16.82 5.96
C ASP A 354 1.77 -16.50 7.13
N MET A 355 2.27 -15.77 8.14
CA MET A 355 1.57 -15.51 9.39
C MET A 355 1.13 -16.79 10.12
N ASN A 356 1.91 -17.86 9.98
CA ASN A 356 1.61 -19.19 10.51
C ASN A 356 0.25 -19.73 10.00
N ASN A 357 -0.04 -19.47 8.72
CA ASN A 357 -1.25 -19.93 8.05
C ASN A 357 -0.92 -20.62 6.71
N PRO A 358 -0.48 -21.89 6.73
CA PRO A 358 -0.03 -22.62 5.55
C PRO A 358 -1.14 -22.88 4.51
N ALA A 359 -2.40 -22.57 4.83
CA ALA A 359 -3.48 -22.61 3.84
C ALA A 359 -3.30 -21.53 2.76
N PHE A 360 -2.65 -20.41 3.09
CA PHE A 360 -2.45 -19.27 2.20
C PHE A 360 -1.31 -19.49 1.20
N ASP A 361 -0.34 -20.36 1.52
CA ASP A 361 0.79 -20.73 0.67
C ASP A 361 0.40 -21.11 -0.76
N LYS A 362 -0.81 -21.65 -0.95
CA LYS A 362 -1.31 -22.10 -2.25
C LYS A 362 -1.86 -20.97 -3.11
N THR A 363 -2.23 -19.85 -2.50
CA THR A 363 -3.03 -18.78 -3.12
C THR A 363 -2.32 -17.42 -3.14
N VAL A 364 -1.36 -17.19 -2.24
CA VAL A 364 -0.54 -15.96 -2.27
C VAL A 364 0.33 -15.88 -3.53
N PHE A 365 0.59 -14.66 -3.97
CA PHE A 365 1.50 -14.37 -5.07
C PHE A 365 2.63 -13.47 -4.57
N PHE A 366 3.69 -14.08 -4.07
CA PHE A 366 4.90 -13.40 -3.63
C PHE A 366 6.03 -13.66 -4.63
N GLY A 367 6.43 -12.62 -5.35
CA GLY A 367 7.35 -12.72 -6.47
C GLY A 367 8.59 -11.84 -6.32
N GLU A 368 9.75 -12.41 -6.62
CA GLU A 368 11.01 -11.67 -6.85
C GLU A 368 11.40 -11.82 -8.33
N TYR A 369 11.86 -10.74 -8.95
CA TYR A 369 12.38 -10.75 -10.32
C TYR A 369 13.63 -9.88 -10.43
N LYS A 370 14.77 -10.52 -10.73
CA LYS A 370 16.06 -9.83 -10.91
C LYS A 370 16.37 -8.85 -9.77
N CYS A 371 16.00 -9.20 -8.53
CA CYS A 371 16.45 -8.51 -7.34
C CYS A 371 17.96 -8.71 -7.16
N SER A 372 18.62 -7.76 -6.51
CA SER A 372 20.09 -7.74 -6.37
C SER A 372 20.50 -7.28 -4.97
N GLY A 373 21.80 -7.36 -4.66
CA GLY A 373 22.33 -7.00 -3.35
C GLY A 373 22.41 -8.19 -2.39
N PRO A 374 23.06 -8.02 -1.23
CA PRO A 374 23.39 -9.13 -0.34
C PRO A 374 22.16 -9.81 0.30
N GLY A 375 21.03 -9.12 0.44
CA GLY A 375 19.78 -9.72 0.94
C GLY A 375 18.95 -10.44 -0.13
N ALA A 376 19.38 -10.43 -1.39
CA ALA A 376 18.62 -10.99 -2.52
C ALA A 376 18.92 -12.49 -2.78
N GLU A 377 19.67 -13.17 -1.92
CA GLU A 377 19.89 -14.62 -2.03
C GLU A 377 18.58 -15.40 -1.84
N THR A 378 18.23 -16.26 -2.80
CA THR A 378 16.90 -16.87 -2.86
C THR A 378 16.87 -18.37 -2.51
N SER A 379 18.01 -19.03 -2.38
CA SER A 379 18.11 -20.49 -2.11
C SER A 379 17.44 -20.95 -0.83
N LYS A 380 17.23 -20.03 0.13
CA LYS A 380 16.58 -20.29 1.42
C LYS A 380 15.16 -19.70 1.54
N ARG A 381 14.63 -19.11 0.47
CA ARG A 381 13.27 -18.55 0.48
C ARG A 381 12.25 -19.64 0.76
N VAL A 382 11.13 -19.25 1.38
CA VAL A 382 9.97 -20.13 1.54
C VAL A 382 9.53 -20.71 0.19
N LYS A 383 9.06 -21.96 0.20
CA LYS A 383 8.73 -22.71 -1.02
C LYS A 383 7.55 -22.12 -1.81
N PHE A 384 6.67 -21.37 -1.17
CA PHE A 384 5.52 -20.73 -1.81
C PHE A 384 5.85 -19.40 -2.50
N SER A 385 7.04 -18.84 -2.23
CA SER A 385 7.54 -17.68 -2.98
C SER A 385 7.94 -18.08 -4.40
N LYS A 386 7.99 -17.11 -5.30
CA LYS A 386 8.25 -17.32 -6.73
C LYS A 386 9.44 -16.49 -7.18
N GLN A 387 10.42 -17.15 -7.79
CA GLN A 387 11.37 -16.47 -8.66
C GLN A 387 10.74 -16.36 -10.04
N LEU A 388 10.33 -15.14 -10.40
CA LEU A 388 9.55 -14.92 -11.60
C LEU A 388 10.43 -15.01 -12.85
N THR A 389 9.83 -15.48 -13.94
CA THR A 389 10.37 -15.32 -15.29
C THR A 389 9.96 -13.96 -15.87
N GLU A 390 10.61 -13.54 -16.95
CA GLU A 390 10.24 -12.32 -17.68
C GLU A 390 8.77 -12.33 -18.11
N ALA A 391 8.27 -13.45 -18.62
CA ALA A 391 6.87 -13.59 -19.02
C ALA A 391 5.89 -13.44 -17.84
N GLN A 392 6.27 -13.92 -16.65
CA GLN A 392 5.42 -13.85 -15.45
C GLN A 392 5.41 -12.46 -14.81
N VAL A 393 6.53 -11.73 -14.86
CA VAL A 393 6.64 -10.40 -14.24
C VAL A 393 6.08 -9.29 -15.14
N LYS A 394 6.17 -9.46 -16.47
CA LYS A 394 5.81 -8.44 -17.47
C LYS A 394 4.44 -7.76 -17.26
N PRO A 395 3.36 -8.46 -16.86
CA PRO A 395 2.07 -7.82 -16.60
C PRO A 395 2.09 -6.85 -15.40
N PHE A 396 3.01 -7.03 -14.46
CA PHE A 396 3.14 -6.24 -13.24
C PHE A 396 4.04 -5.02 -13.41
N ILE A 397 5.19 -5.21 -14.06
CA ILE A 397 6.17 -4.14 -14.30
C ILE A 397 5.79 -3.32 -15.54
N ASN A 398 4.57 -2.84 -15.59
CA ASN A 398 4.04 -2.11 -16.73
C ASN A 398 3.12 -0.98 -16.26
N LEU A 399 3.17 0.18 -16.92
CA LEU A 399 2.25 1.29 -16.64
C LEU A 399 0.77 0.94 -16.83
N ASP A 400 0.47 -0.04 -17.69
CA ASP A 400 -0.87 -0.60 -17.89
C ASP A 400 -1.40 -1.31 -16.64
N TYR A 401 -0.53 -1.80 -15.75
CA TYR A 401 -0.92 -2.45 -14.48
C TYR A 401 -1.83 -1.55 -13.64
N VAL A 402 -1.55 -0.25 -13.66
CA VAL A 402 -2.34 0.79 -12.98
C VAL A 402 -3.12 1.66 -13.96
N GLN A 403 -3.24 1.24 -15.23
CA GLN A 403 -3.87 2.00 -16.31
C GLN A 403 -3.35 3.44 -16.45
N ALA A 404 -2.06 3.67 -16.19
CA ALA A 404 -1.46 5.00 -16.10
C ALA A 404 -1.68 5.86 -17.35
N GLN A 405 -1.77 5.23 -18.53
CA GLN A 405 -2.03 5.89 -19.80
C GLN A 405 -3.32 6.71 -19.81
N LYS A 406 -4.30 6.38 -18.94
CA LYS A 406 -5.59 7.05 -18.87
C LYS A 406 -5.65 8.20 -17.87
N TRP A 407 -4.69 8.34 -16.96
CA TRP A 407 -4.84 9.27 -15.84
C TRP A 407 -3.54 9.84 -15.25
N LEU A 408 -2.40 9.20 -15.47
CA LEU A 408 -1.15 9.63 -14.86
C LEU A 408 -0.55 10.79 -15.66
N LEU A 409 -0.31 11.90 -14.96
CA LEU A 409 0.42 13.06 -15.47
C LEU A 409 1.76 13.21 -14.75
N PRO A 410 2.75 13.90 -15.36
CA PRO A 410 4.05 14.11 -14.74
C PRO A 410 3.93 14.85 -13.40
N PRO A 411 5.00 14.82 -12.56
CA PRO A 411 5.07 15.66 -11.37
C PRO A 411 4.74 17.13 -11.70
N PRO A 412 3.91 17.82 -10.90
CA PRO A 412 3.62 19.23 -11.09
C PRO A 412 4.91 20.07 -11.13
N LYS A 413 4.97 21.05 -12.04
CA LYS A 413 6.07 22.03 -12.12
C LYS A 413 5.47 23.41 -11.86
N LEU A 414 5.59 23.87 -10.61
CA LEU A 414 5.12 25.18 -10.14
C LEU A 414 6.27 26.04 -9.65
#